data_AF-A0A199UMD1-F1
#
_entry.id   AF-A0A199UMD1-F1
#
_cell.length_a   1.000
_cell.length_b   1.000
_cell.length_c   1.000
_cell.angle_alpha   90.00
_cell.angle_beta   90.00
_cell.angle_gamma   90.00
#
_symmetry.space_group_name_H-M   'P 1'
#
loop_
_entity.id
_entity.type
_entity.pdbx_description
1 polymer ?
#
loop_
_entity_poly.entity_id
_entity_poly.type
_entity_poly.pdbx_seq_one_letter_code
_entity_poly.pdbx_strand_id
1 'polypeptide(L)'
;MWKKECDTSFVGFMKDGARWLVDNTDIKLVGTDYLSVAAYDDLAASHLVFLKSREIILVEALKLDNVKPGIYDLRCLPLRLRGAEGSPI
;
A
#
# COMPACT_ATOMS: atom_id res chain seq x y z
N MET A 1 -13.75 -5.38 -2.23
CA MET A 1 -14.37 -5.61 -3.56
C MET A 1 -13.42 -6.40 -4.46
N TRP A 2 -13.53 -7.73 -4.49
CA TRP A 2 -12.69 -8.57 -5.36
C TRP A 2 -13.49 -9.01 -6.59
N LYS A 3 -12.99 -8.69 -7.79
CA LYS A 3 -13.55 -9.14 -9.07
C LYS A 3 -12.64 -10.21 -9.67
N LYS A 4 -13.18 -11.02 -10.59
CA LYS A 4 -12.38 -12.01 -11.34
C LYS A 4 -11.32 -11.35 -12.23
N GLU A 5 -11.59 -10.14 -12.70
CA GLU A 5 -10.73 -9.38 -13.59
C GLU A 5 -10.16 -8.16 -12.89
N CYS A 6 -8.95 -7.77 -13.28
CA CYS A 6 -8.31 -6.56 -12.82
C CYS A 6 -8.99 -5.34 -13.46
N ASP A 7 -9.56 -4.49 -12.61
CA ASP A 7 -9.98 -3.14 -12.98
C ASP A 7 -8.79 -2.19 -12.80
N THR A 8 -8.32 -1.56 -13.88
CA THR A 8 -7.17 -0.63 -13.86
C THR A 8 -7.57 0.78 -13.45
N SER A 9 -8.86 1.07 -13.27
CA SER A 9 -9.36 2.38 -12.80
C SER A 9 -9.40 2.50 -11.27
N PHE A 10 -8.77 1.56 -10.56
CA PHE A 10 -8.72 1.57 -9.10
C PHE A 10 -7.99 2.80 -8.56
N VAL A 11 -8.39 3.19 -7.35
CA VAL A 11 -7.80 4.34 -6.67
C VAL A 11 -6.52 3.91 -5.96
N GLY A 12 -5.48 4.71 -6.11
CA GLY A 12 -4.23 4.58 -5.37
C GLY A 12 -3.52 5.92 -5.29
N PHE A 13 -2.37 5.94 -4.64
CA PHE A 13 -1.55 7.15 -4.52
C PHE A 13 -0.92 7.51 -5.86
N MET A 14 -1.04 8.79 -6.23
CA MET A 14 -0.11 9.43 -7.15
C MET A 14 1.14 9.90 -6.39
N LYS A 15 2.21 10.20 -7.13
CA LYS A 15 3.51 10.56 -6.57
C LYS A 15 3.46 11.73 -5.59
N ASP A 16 2.62 12.71 -5.85
CA ASP A 16 2.44 13.90 -5.01
C ASP A 16 1.76 13.56 -3.68
N GLY A 17 0.72 12.73 -3.69
CA GLY A 17 0.08 12.21 -2.47
C GLY A 17 1.04 11.36 -1.63
N ALA A 18 1.82 10.48 -2.28
CA ALA A 18 2.86 9.70 -1.61
C ALA A 18 3.92 10.62 -0.99
N ARG A 19 4.37 11.65 -1.73
CA ARG A 19 5.36 12.63 -1.27
C ARG A 19 4.85 13.41 -0.07
N TRP A 20 3.59 13.85 -0.12
CA TRP A 20 2.98 14.59 0.96
C TRP A 20 2.99 13.77 2.27
N LEU A 21 2.61 12.50 2.22
CA LEU A 21 2.65 11.63 3.41
C LEU A 21 4.07 11.48 3.98
N VAL A 22 5.06 11.25 3.11
CA VAL A 22 6.46 11.11 3.52
C VAL A 22 6.98 12.38 4.20
N ASP A 23 6.65 13.54 3.65
CA ASP A 23 7.22 14.82 4.10
C ASP A 23 6.50 15.36 5.34
N ASN A 24 5.19 15.09 5.48
CA ASN A 24 4.32 15.76 6.47
C ASN A 24 3.86 14.86 7.62
N THR A 25 4.19 13.57 7.61
CA THR A 25 3.76 12.62 8.64
C THR A 25 4.92 11.75 9.13
N ASP A 26 4.68 11.02 10.21
CA ASP A 26 5.56 9.98 10.76
C ASP A 26 5.05 8.55 10.47
N ILE A 27 4.06 8.42 9.57
CA ILE A 27 3.47 7.13 9.16
C ILE A 27 4.57 6.17 8.69
N LYS A 28 4.51 4.94 9.18
CA LYS A 28 5.47 3.87 8.87
C LYS A 28 4.93 2.78 7.96
N LEU A 29 3.61 2.70 7.80
CA LEU A 29 2.95 1.69 7.00
C LEU A 29 1.71 2.30 6.33
N VAL A 30 1.53 2.01 5.05
CA VAL A 30 0.36 2.36 4.26
C VAL A 30 -0.25 1.09 3.69
N GLY A 31 -1.56 0.91 3.90
CA GLY A 31 -2.31 -0.21 3.38
C GLY A 31 -3.40 0.23 2.41
N THR A 32 -3.60 -0.52 1.32
CA THR A 32 -4.77 -0.34 0.42
C THR A 32 -5.52 -1.65 0.23
N ASP A 33 -6.79 -1.53 -0.12
CA ASP A 33 -7.72 -2.65 -0.32
C ASP A 33 -7.81 -3.10 -1.79
N TYR A 34 -6.76 -2.83 -2.57
CA TYR A 34 -6.65 -3.23 -3.96
C TYR A 34 -5.24 -3.72 -4.32
N LEU A 35 -5.05 -4.18 -5.55
CA LEU A 35 -3.83 -4.84 -6.04
C LEU A 35 -2.56 -4.00 -5.96
N SER A 36 -2.67 -2.68 -5.77
CA SER A 36 -1.52 -1.79 -5.60
C SER A 36 -1.85 -0.64 -4.67
N VAL A 37 -0.86 -0.13 -3.93
CA VAL A 37 -0.99 1.13 -3.18
C VAL A 37 -0.98 2.34 -4.10
N ALA A 38 -0.33 2.24 -5.25
CA ALA A 38 -0.17 3.29 -6.23
C ALA A 38 -1.22 3.20 -7.33
N ALA A 39 -1.69 4.34 -7.83
CA ALA A 39 -2.59 4.39 -8.97
C ALA A 39 -1.93 3.77 -10.21
N TYR A 40 -2.73 3.16 -11.09
CA TYR A 40 -2.23 2.45 -12.26
C TYR A 40 -1.31 3.32 -13.15
N ASP A 41 -1.65 4.60 -13.33
CA ASP A 41 -0.89 5.55 -14.14
C ASP A 41 0.46 5.96 -13.53
N ASP A 42 0.67 5.73 -12.23
CA ASP A 42 1.84 6.20 -11.49
C ASP A 42 2.46 5.13 -10.56
N LEU A 43 2.29 3.85 -10.94
CA LEU A 43 2.67 2.68 -10.16
C LEU A 43 4.07 2.80 -9.57
N ALA A 44 5.08 2.95 -10.43
CA ALA A 44 6.48 2.94 -10.00
C ALA A 44 6.85 4.19 -9.20
N ALA A 45 6.39 5.39 -9.56
CA ALA A 45 6.88 6.60 -8.93
C ALA A 45 6.39 6.72 -7.48
N SER A 46 5.13 6.39 -7.22
CA SER A 46 4.58 6.38 -5.85
C SER A 46 5.29 5.35 -4.96
N HIS A 47 5.51 4.13 -5.47
CA HIS A 47 6.28 3.10 -4.75
C HIS A 47 7.69 3.59 -4.40
N LEU A 48 8.38 4.20 -5.36
CA LEU A 48 9.73 4.71 -5.14
C LEU A 48 9.76 5.82 -4.10
N VAL A 49 8.75 6.68 -4.02
CA VAL A 49 8.65 7.71 -2.98
C VAL A 49 8.49 7.07 -1.61
N PHE A 50 7.56 6.13 -1.45
CA PHE A 50 7.35 5.45 -0.16
C PHE A 50 8.59 4.67 0.29
N LEU A 51 9.16 3.85 -0.60
CA LEU A 51 10.21 2.89 -0.26
C LEU A 51 11.60 3.55 -0.13
N LYS A 52 11.95 4.54 -0.97
CA LYS A 52 13.31 5.11 -0.95
C LYS A 52 13.50 6.25 0.05
N SER A 53 12.43 6.94 0.46
CA SER A 53 12.58 8.15 1.29
C SER A 53 12.65 7.84 2.78
N ARG A 54 11.67 7.11 3.33
CA ARG A 54 11.59 6.78 4.77
C ARG A 54 11.32 5.30 5.03
N GLU A 55 11.40 4.47 3.98
CA GLU A 55 11.06 3.05 4.04
C GLU A 55 9.65 2.82 4.62
N ILE A 56 8.64 3.55 4.12
CA ILE A 56 7.25 3.30 4.48
C ILE A 56 6.85 1.94 3.92
N ILE A 57 6.40 1.03 4.78
CA ILE A 57 5.98 -0.32 4.43
C ILE A 57 4.64 -0.27 3.70
N LEU A 58 4.54 -1.02 2.60
CA LEU A 58 3.34 -1.08 1.78
C LEU A 58 2.62 -2.41 2.00
N VAL A 59 1.30 -2.34 2.20
CA VAL A 59 0.43 -3.51 2.33
C VAL A 59 -0.68 -3.40 1.30
N GLU A 60 -0.69 -4.31 0.36
CA GLU A 60 -1.62 -4.30 -0.76
C GLU A 60 -2.66 -5.41 -0.59
N ALA A 61 -3.76 -5.31 -1.34
CA ALA A 61 -4.79 -6.33 -1.41
C ALA A 61 -5.49 -6.64 -0.07
N LEU A 62 -5.63 -5.64 0.81
CA LEU A 62 -6.43 -5.80 2.02
C LEU A 62 -7.92 -6.01 1.70
N LYS A 63 -8.64 -6.73 2.56
CA LYS A 63 -10.09 -6.91 2.44
C LYS A 63 -10.81 -6.12 3.52
N LEU A 64 -11.24 -4.90 3.20
CA LEU A 64 -11.82 -3.95 4.15
C LEU A 64 -13.36 -3.79 4.05
N ASP A 65 -14.05 -4.56 3.20
CA ASP A 65 -15.48 -4.40 2.85
C ASP A 65 -16.45 -4.25 4.06
N ASN A 66 -16.11 -4.81 5.22
CA ASN A 66 -16.94 -4.77 6.43
C ASN A 66 -16.19 -4.21 7.66
N VAL A 67 -15.09 -3.50 7.44
CA VAL A 67 -14.29 -2.89 8.52
C VAL A 67 -14.71 -1.44 8.67
N LYS A 68 -15.17 -1.07 9.87
CA LYS A 68 -15.55 0.33 10.15
C LYS A 68 -14.29 1.19 10.32
N PRO A 69 -14.30 2.46 9.89
CA PRO A 69 -13.21 3.40 10.19
C PRO A 69 -12.95 3.49 11.70
N GLY A 70 -11.69 3.48 12.09
CA GLY A 70 -11.29 3.48 13.50
C GLY A 70 -9.81 3.14 13.68
N ILE A 71 -9.41 3.05 14.94
CA ILE A 71 -8.05 2.67 15.34
C ILE A 71 -8.05 1.18 15.68
N TYR A 72 -7.11 0.43 15.10
CA TYR A 72 -6.98 -1.01 15.29
C TYR A 72 -5.52 -1.41 15.49
N ASP A 73 -5.32 -2.54 16.16
CA ASP A 73 -4.02 -3.22 16.16
C ASP A 73 -3.88 -4.06 14.90
N LEU A 74 -2.90 -3.70 14.06
CA LEU A 74 -2.61 -4.44 12.83
C LEU A 74 -1.61 -5.57 13.10
N ARG A 75 -2.00 -6.81 12.79
CA ARG A 75 -1.10 -7.97 12.73
C ARG A 75 -0.85 -8.34 11.27
N CYS A 76 0.29 -7.91 10.76
CA CYS A 76 0.65 -8.01 9.34
C CYS A 76 2.11 -8.48 9.19
N LEU A 77 2.39 -9.70 9.67
CA LEU A 77 3.75 -10.23 9.74
C LEU A 77 4.08 -11.01 8.45
N PRO A 78 5.08 -10.56 7.66
CA PRO A 78 5.46 -11.25 6.44
C PRO A 78 6.15 -12.59 6.74
N LEU A 79 6.03 -13.53 5.80
CA LEU A 79 6.85 -14.74 5.82
C LEU A 79 8.33 -14.38 5.69
N ARG A 80 9.19 -15.17 6.34
CA ARG A 80 10.65 -14.97 6.32
C ARG A 80 11.25 -15.52 5.02
N LEU A 81 11.09 -14.77 3.93
CA LEU A 81 11.56 -15.14 2.59
C LEU A 81 12.86 -14.40 2.24
N ARG A 82 13.98 -15.14 2.13
CA ARG A 82 15.28 -14.53 1.83
C ARG A 82 15.37 -14.14 0.36
N GLY A 83 15.70 -12.87 0.09
CA GLY A 83 15.89 -12.35 -1.27
C GLY A 83 14.60 -12.10 -2.05
N ALA A 84 13.45 -12.08 -1.37
CA ALA A 84 12.18 -11.74 -1.99
C ALA A 84 11.92 -10.23 -1.93
N GLU A 85 11.26 -9.71 -2.96
CA GLU A 85 10.84 -8.30 -3.08
C GLU A 85 9.53 -8.00 -2.33
N GLY A 86 8.87 -9.03 -1.80
CA GLY A 86 7.61 -8.96 -1.07
C GLY A 86 7.24 -10.31 -0.48
N SER A 87 6.18 -10.35 0.34
CA SER A 87 5.68 -11.57 0.96
C SER A 87 4.17 -11.53 1.10
N PRO A 88 3.46 -12.66 0.89
CA PRO A 88 2.12 -12.81 1.43
C PRO A 88 2.15 -12.73 2.96
N ILE A 89 1.00 -12.41 3.53
CA ILE A 89 0.74 -12.19 4.96
C ILE A 89 -0.47 -12.99 5.41
#